data_AF-A0A2Y9AUC0-F1
#
_entry.id   AF-A0A2Y9AUC0-F1
#
_cell.length_a   1.000
_cell.length_b   1.000
_cell.length_c   1.000
_cell.angle_alpha   90.00
_cell.angle_beta   90.00
_cell.angle_gamma   90.00
#
_symmetry.space_group_name_H-M   'P 1'
#
loop_
_entity.id
_entity.type
_entity.pdbx_description
1 polymer ?
#
loop_
_entity_poly.entity_id
_entity_poly.type
_entity_poly.pdbx_seq_one_letter_code
_entity_poly.pdbx_strand_id
1 'polypeptide(L)'
;MNEDEVVPSLVEVPAAIQKLVIAYYEAGLDHGFELGYRASEANNEATWATAAALVRGIADGQPYDQLCEQRGEQGRAERQRRLLRDRGIVP
;
A
#
# COMPACT_ATOMS: atom_id res chain seq x y z
N MET A 1 -5.37 24.56 -35.09
CA MET A 1 -4.22 23.79 -34.60
C MET A 1 -3.34 23.61 -35.83
N ASN A 2 -2.27 24.38 -35.94
CA ASN A 2 -1.49 24.43 -37.19
C ASN A 2 -0.75 23.10 -37.36
N GLU A 3 -0.95 22.45 -38.50
CA GLU A 3 -0.41 21.12 -38.82
C GLU A 3 1.06 21.15 -39.30
N ASP A 4 1.73 22.31 -39.24
CA ASP A 4 3.07 22.51 -39.81
C ASP A 4 4.15 22.94 -38.79
N GLU A 5 3.99 22.66 -37.49
CA GLU A 5 5.10 22.84 -36.56
C GLU A 5 6.08 21.67 -36.74
N VAL A 6 6.92 21.77 -37.78
CA VAL A 6 8.00 20.82 -38.05
C VAL A 6 9.00 20.91 -36.90
N VAL A 7 8.86 20.02 -35.93
CA VAL A 7 9.82 19.87 -34.84
C VAL A 7 11.11 19.30 -35.45
N PRO A 8 12.24 20.05 -35.43
CA PRO A 8 13.49 19.57 -35.98
C PRO A 8 13.95 18.33 -35.21
N SER A 9 14.47 17.35 -35.93
CA SER A 9 15.11 16.18 -35.34
C SER A 9 16.35 16.60 -34.55
N LEU A 10 16.74 15.80 -33.56
CA LEU A 10 17.86 16.13 -32.66
C LEU A 10 19.17 16.40 -33.44
N VAL A 11 19.37 15.72 -34.58
CA VAL A 11 20.55 15.88 -35.44
C VAL A 11 20.57 17.20 -36.22
N GLU A 12 19.41 17.83 -36.42
CA GLU A 12 19.26 19.12 -37.11
C GLU A 12 19.47 20.32 -36.16
N VAL A 13 19.56 20.06 -34.85
CA VAL A 13 19.71 21.08 -33.81
C VAL A 13 21.21 21.30 -33.49
N PRO A 14 21.66 22.53 -33.18
CA PRO A 14 23.05 22.79 -32.78
C PRO A 14 23.53 21.94 -31.61
N ALA A 15 24.79 21.48 -31.64
CA ALA A 15 25.35 20.55 -30.66
C ALA A 15 25.25 21.01 -29.19
N ALA A 16 25.33 22.32 -28.93
CA ALA A 16 25.15 22.87 -27.59
C ALA A 16 23.72 22.66 -27.06
N ILE A 17 22.72 22.80 -27.93
CA ILE A 17 21.31 22.59 -27.61
C ILE A 17 21.02 21.08 -27.49
N GLN A 18 21.62 20.23 -28.34
CA GLN A 18 21.52 18.77 -28.20
C GLN A 18 21.96 18.30 -26.80
N LYS A 19 23.12 18.79 -26.31
CA LYS A 19 23.63 18.47 -24.97
C LYS A 19 22.66 18.88 -23.87
N LEU A 20 22.05 20.06 -24.00
CA LEU A 20 21.06 20.54 -23.04
C LEU A 20 19.80 19.65 -23.02
N VAL A 21 19.29 19.26 -24.19
CA VAL A 21 18.10 18.40 -24.31
C VAL A 21 18.37 17.01 -23.71
N ILE A 22 19.53 16.43 -23.99
CA ILE A 22 19.92 15.12 -23.43
C ILE A 22 20.03 15.20 -21.91
N ALA A 23 20.74 16.21 -21.38
CA ALA A 23 20.88 16.38 -19.94
C ALA A 23 19.53 16.61 -19.22
N TYR A 24 18.62 17.35 -19.86
CA TYR A 24 17.26 17.53 -19.34
C TYR A 24 16.46 16.22 -19.32
N TYR A 25 16.57 15.41 -20.39
CA TYR A 25 15.92 14.10 -20.47
C TYR A 25 16.46 13.13 -19.40
N GLU A 26 17.78 13.06 -19.23
CA GLU A 26 18.44 12.23 -18.22
C GLU A 26 18.03 12.64 -16.80
N ALA A 27 18.05 13.94 -16.48
CA ALA A 27 17.59 14.46 -15.20
C ALA A 27 16.10 14.14 -14.95
N GLY A 28 15.27 14.19 -16.01
CA GLY A 28 13.86 13.81 -15.95
C GLY A 28 13.66 12.32 -15.66
N LEU A 29 14.48 11.44 -16.24
CA LEU A 29 14.46 10.01 -15.94
C LEU A 29 14.83 9.75 -14.48
N ASP A 30 15.93 10.34 -14.00
CA ASP A 30 16.41 10.16 -12.62
C ASP A 30 15.37 10.65 -11.60
N HIS A 31 14.80 11.84 -11.81
CA HIS A 31 13.73 12.35 -10.96
C HIS A 31 12.46 11.49 -11.05
N GLY A 32 12.14 10.95 -12.22
CA GLY A 32 11.03 10.01 -12.40
C GLY A 32 11.23 8.74 -11.57
N PHE A 33 12.43 8.17 -11.59
CA PHE A 33 12.77 7.00 -10.76
C PHE A 33 12.67 7.29 -9.27
N GLU A 34 13.22 8.41 -8.81
CA GLU A 34 13.16 8.81 -7.40
C GLU A 34 11.72 9.03 -6.93
N LEU A 35 10.89 9.70 -7.74
CA LEU A 35 9.47 9.91 -7.44
C LEU A 35 8.70 8.59 -7.40
N GLY A 36 8.93 7.70 -8.38
CA GLY A 36 8.31 6.38 -8.43
C GLY A 36 8.69 5.52 -7.23
N TYR A 37 9.97 5.52 -6.85
CA TYR A 37 10.46 4.82 -5.68
C TYR A 37 9.79 5.33 -4.39
N ARG A 38 9.75 6.65 -4.18
CA ARG A 38 9.08 7.26 -3.02
C ARG A 38 7.59 6.94 -2.96
N ALA A 39 6.91 6.97 -4.11
CA ALA A 39 5.49 6.61 -4.17
C ALA A 39 5.26 5.12 -3.81
N SER A 40 6.15 4.24 -4.27
CA SER A 40 6.10 2.81 -3.91
C SER A 40 6.34 2.58 -2.42
N GLU A 41 7.34 3.24 -1.84
CA GLU A 41 7.63 3.16 -0.40
C GLU A 41 6.46 3.66 0.44
N ALA A 42 5.87 4.80 0.09
CA ALA A 42 4.70 5.33 0.78
C ALA A 42 3.49 4.39 0.72
N ASN A 43 3.24 3.75 -0.44
CA ASN A 43 2.18 2.77 -0.58
C ASN A 43 2.43 1.50 0.25
N ASN A 44 3.68 1.03 0.28
CA ASN A 44 4.09 -0.10 1.09
C ASN A 44 3.91 0.20 2.59
N GLU A 45 4.36 1.37 3.05
CA GLU A 45 4.19 1.83 4.42
C GLU A 45 2.71 1.89 4.82
N ALA A 46 1.85 2.46 3.97
CA ALA A 46 0.41 2.53 4.22
C ALA A 46 -0.24 1.14 4.32
N THR A 47 0.21 0.19 3.48
CA THR A 47 -0.27 -1.20 3.50
C THR A 47 0.13 -1.87 4.81
N TRP A 48 1.38 -1.73 5.24
CA TRP A 48 1.87 -2.29 6.49
C TRP A 48 1.22 -1.65 7.72
N ALA A 49 0.99 -0.34 7.70
CA ALA A 49 0.28 0.36 8.77
C ALA A 49 -1.13 -0.21 8.96
N THR A 50 -1.84 -0.46 7.86
CA THR A 50 -3.18 -1.07 7.87
C THR A 50 -3.14 -2.50 8.43
N ALA A 51 -2.22 -3.33 7.95
CA ALA A 51 -2.06 -4.70 8.44
C ALA A 51 -1.71 -4.73 9.93
N ALA A 52 -0.80 -3.86 10.37
CA ALA A 52 -0.39 -3.77 11.77
C ALA A 52 -1.56 -3.32 12.68
N ALA A 53 -2.39 -2.39 12.22
CA ALA A 53 -3.58 -1.97 12.96
C ALA A 53 -4.58 -3.13 13.13
N LEU A 54 -4.80 -3.93 12.08
CA LEU A 54 -5.68 -5.10 12.13
C LEU A 54 -5.14 -6.17 13.09
N VAL A 55 -3.84 -6.49 13.01
CA VAL A 55 -3.21 -7.46 13.90
C VAL A 55 -3.29 -7.01 15.35
N ARG A 56 -3.01 -5.73 15.64
CA ARG A 56 -3.17 -5.17 17.00
C ARG A 56 -4.62 -5.27 17.48
N GLY A 57 -5.58 -4.90 16.64
CA GLY A 57 -7.01 -5.00 16.98
C GLY A 57 -7.46 -6.44 17.29
N ILE A 58 -6.88 -7.44 16.61
CA ILE A 58 -7.13 -8.85 16.91
C ILE A 58 -6.43 -9.27 18.21
N ALA A 59 -5.17 -8.85 18.42
CA ALA A 59 -4.38 -9.21 19.59
C ALA A 59 -4.95 -8.60 20.89
N ASP A 60 -5.44 -7.36 20.81
CA ASP A 60 -6.09 -6.65 21.92
C ASP A 60 -7.57 -7.05 22.07
N GLY A 61 -8.12 -7.75 21.07
CA GLY A 61 -9.51 -8.17 21.03
C GLY A 61 -9.81 -9.23 22.08
N GLN A 62 -10.78 -8.95 22.95
CA GLN A 62 -11.22 -9.93 23.94
C GLN A 62 -11.96 -11.09 23.25
N PRO A 63 -11.67 -12.36 23.60
CA PRO A 63 -12.42 -13.51 23.10
C PRO A 63 -13.92 -13.38 23.35
N TYR A 64 -14.73 -13.74 22.34
CA TYR A 64 -16.18 -13.52 22.33
C TYR A 64 -16.90 -14.20 23.50
N ASP A 65 -16.45 -15.40 23.90
CA ASP A 65 -16.99 -16.13 25.05
C ASP A 65 -16.77 -15.36 26.35
N GLN A 66 -15.59 -14.82 26.57
CA GLN A 66 -15.31 -13.99 27.76
C GLN A 66 -16.13 -12.69 27.77
N LEU A 67 -16.35 -12.07 26.59
CA LEU A 67 -17.19 -10.89 26.45
C LEU A 67 -18.67 -11.21 26.76
N CYS A 68 -19.16 -12.37 26.33
CA CYS A 68 -20.49 -12.84 26.71
C CYS A 68 -20.62 -13.11 28.22
N GLU A 69 -19.58 -13.68 28.84
CA GLU A 69 -19.56 -13.91 30.30
C GLU A 69 -19.66 -12.59 31.09
N GLN A 70 -18.88 -11.57 30.70
CA GLN A 70 -18.94 -10.24 31.33
C GLN A 70 -20.31 -9.56 31.21
N ARG A 71 -21.04 -9.85 30.12
CA ARG A 71 -22.40 -9.32 29.88
C ARG A 71 -23.50 -10.16 30.54
N GLY A 72 -23.16 -11.25 31.24
CA GLY A 72 -24.12 -12.18 31.82
C GLY A 72 -24.79 -13.11 30.80
N GLU A 73 -24.31 -13.17 29.57
CA GLU A 73 -24.85 -13.98 28.48
C GLU A 73 -24.26 -15.40 28.45
N GLN A 74 -24.34 -16.12 29.58
CA GLN A 74 -23.66 -17.41 29.78
C GLN A 74 -23.97 -18.46 28.69
N GLY A 75 -25.24 -18.56 28.27
CA GLY A 75 -25.64 -19.50 27.22
C GLY A 75 -25.04 -19.20 25.84
N ARG A 76 -24.66 -17.95 25.55
CA ARG A 76 -23.94 -17.59 24.32
C ARG A 76 -22.46 -17.95 24.42
N ALA A 77 -21.83 -17.71 25.57
CA ALA A 77 -20.45 -18.08 25.83
C ALA A 77 -20.24 -19.61 25.70
N GLU A 78 -21.14 -20.41 26.26
CA GLU A 78 -21.08 -21.87 26.16
C GLU A 78 -21.27 -22.39 24.72
N ARG A 79 -22.20 -21.79 23.96
CA ARG A 79 -22.39 -22.13 22.54
C ARG A 79 -21.13 -21.85 21.73
N GLN A 80 -20.46 -20.72 21.98
CA GLN A 80 -19.20 -20.40 21.31
C GLN A 80 -18.11 -21.41 21.67
N ARG A 81 -17.91 -21.70 22.95
CA ARG A 81 -16.90 -22.69 23.40
C ARG A 81 -17.16 -24.09 22.83
N ARG A 82 -18.42 -24.48 22.69
CA ARG A 82 -18.78 -25.75 22.03
C ARG A 82 -18.44 -25.72 20.54
N LEU A 83 -18.85 -24.67 19.82
CA LEU A 83 -18.58 -24.53 18.40
C LEU A 83 -17.08 -24.57 18.07
N LEU A 84 -16.26 -23.88 18.88
CA LEU A 84 -14.80 -23.86 18.68
C LEU A 84 -14.15 -25.23 18.90
N ARG A 85 -14.61 -25.99 19.90
CA ARG A 85 -14.18 -27.38 20.13
C ARG A 85 -14.63 -28.32 19.01
N ASP A 86 -15.88 -28.23 18.59
CA ASP A 86 -16.44 -29.05 17.49
C ASP A 86 -15.68 -28.83 16.18
N ARG A 87 -15.11 -27.63 15.98
CA ARG A 87 -14.29 -27.28 14.82
C ARG A 87 -12.79 -27.52 15.00
N GLY A 88 -12.34 -28.00 16.17
CA GLY A 88 -10.93 -28.24 16.47
C GLY A 88 -10.06 -26.97 16.52
N ILE A 89 -10.66 -25.81 16.77
CA ILE A 89 -9.95 -24.52 16.84
C ILE A 89 -9.33 -24.32 18.23
N VAL A 90 -10.02 -24.77 19.27
CA VAL A 90 -9.57 -24.72 20.66
C VAL A 90 -9.64 -26.14 21.23
N PRO A 91 -8.62 -26.60 21.99
CA PRO A 91 -8.62 -27.92 22.63
C PRO A 91 -9.80 -28.13 23.59
#